data_AF-A0A9D4FLE9-F1
#
_entry.id   AF-A0A9D4FLE9-F1
#
_cell.length_a   1.000
_cell.length_b   1.000
_cell.length_c   1.000
_cell.angle_alpha   90.00
_cell.angle_beta   90.00
_cell.angle_gamma   90.00
#
_symmetry.space_group_name_H-M   'P 1'
#
loop_
_entity.id
_entity.type
_entity.pdbx_description
1 polymer ?
#
loop_
_entity_poly.entity_id
_entity_poly.type
_entity_poly.pdbx_seq_one_letter_code
_entity_poly.pdbx_strand_id
1 'polypeptide(L)'
;MAFSQLRYQSGALPGKKRKQPTDPVSSKRAYEVKRVRTFQQSWQSGREWLQYDPETQLMRCQLCIEFYGPSSNDNIFIKGSSYLRIDGIQLHENSPNHFKAVQAKQAKSTPKSSSTAAKALNNSCIHSLIN
;
A
#
# COMPACT_ATOMS: atom_id res chain seq x y z
N MET A 1 4.04 39.57 8.15
CA MET A 1 5.07 38.70 7.53
C MET A 1 5.70 39.48 6.39
N ALA A 2 6.96 39.89 6.53
CA ALA A 2 7.65 40.71 5.54
C ALA A 2 8.29 39.81 4.48
N PHE A 3 7.75 39.83 3.26
CA PHE A 3 8.39 39.19 2.12
C PHE A 3 9.55 40.08 1.66
N SER A 4 10.78 39.59 1.81
CA SER A 4 11.96 40.31 1.32
C SER A 4 11.93 40.33 -0.21
N GLN A 5 11.67 41.51 -0.78
CA GLN A 5 11.63 41.71 -2.22
C GLN A 5 13.02 41.46 -2.81
N LEU A 6 13.15 40.41 -3.61
CA LEU A 6 14.36 40.09 -4.37
C LEU A 6 14.69 41.28 -5.28
N ARG A 7 15.71 42.06 -4.93
CA ARG A 7 16.23 43.14 -5.77
C ARG A 7 17.36 42.59 -6.63
N TYR A 8 17.27 42.84 -7.93
CA TYR A 8 18.36 42.57 -8.86
C TYR A 8 19.58 43.40 -8.46
N GLN A 9 20.72 42.75 -8.20
CA GLN A 9 22.01 43.41 -8.02
C GLN A 9 22.80 43.30 -9.33
N SER A 10 23.12 44.46 -9.92
CA SER A 10 24.01 44.55 -11.07
C SER A 10 25.42 44.04 -10.68
N GLY A 11 25.97 43.12 -11.48
CA GLY A 11 27.28 42.50 -11.22
C GLY A 11 27.23 41.08 -10.61
N ALA A 12 26.04 40.50 -10.41
CA ALA A 12 25.93 39.10 -10.00
C ALA A 12 26.49 38.16 -11.08
N LEU A 13 27.59 37.46 -10.76
CA LEU A 13 28.17 36.45 -11.64
C LEU A 13 27.24 35.22 -11.68
N PRO A 14 26.98 34.63 -12.88
CA PRO A 14 26.17 33.42 -12.97
C PRO A 14 26.84 32.30 -12.15
N GLY A 15 26.05 31.62 -11.33
CA GLY A 15 26.52 30.47 -10.56
C GLY A 15 27.21 29.46 -11.50
N LYS A 16 28.35 28.91 -11.06
CA LYS A 16 29.12 27.92 -11.83
C LYS A 16 28.16 26.79 -12.26
N LYS A 17 27.98 26.61 -13.58
CA LYS A 17 27.13 25.52 -14.10
C LYS A 17 27.64 24.20 -13.53
N ARG A 18 26.78 23.51 -12.78
CA ARG A 18 27.06 22.15 -12.30
C ARG A 18 27.40 21.29 -13.51
N LYS A 19 28.62 20.74 -13.57
CA LYS A 19 29.02 19.81 -14.63
C LYS A 19 28.02 18.65 -14.64
N GLN A 20 27.24 18.55 -15.70
CA GLN A 20 26.39 17.39 -15.95
C GLN A 20 27.31 16.19 -16.22
N PRO A 21 27.06 15.01 -15.61
CA PRO A 21 27.83 13.81 -15.93
C PRO A 21 27.68 13.50 -17.44
N THR A 22 28.78 13.12 -18.08
CA THR A 22 28.87 12.89 -19.54
C THR A 22 28.05 11.71 -20.05
N ASP A 23 27.47 10.88 -19.15
CA ASP A 23 26.48 9.86 -19.50
C ASP A 23 25.47 9.68 -18.35
N PRO A 24 24.29 10.32 -18.40
CA PRO A 24 23.28 10.22 -17.34
C PRO A 24 22.71 8.79 -17.20
N VAL A 25 22.76 7.99 -18.27
CA VAL A 25 22.27 6.61 -18.29
C VAL A 25 23.23 5.65 -17.56
N SER A 26 24.55 5.83 -17.74
CA SER A 26 25.58 4.99 -17.10
C SER A 26 25.64 5.22 -15.59
N SER A 27 25.61 6.50 -15.18
CA SER A 27 25.66 6.89 -13.77
C SER A 27 24.40 6.48 -12.99
N LYS A 28 23.21 6.52 -13.61
CA LYS A 28 21.97 6.01 -12.99
C LYS A 28 21.98 4.50 -12.80
N ARG A 29 22.39 3.73 -13.82
CA ARG A 29 22.51 2.26 -13.72
C ARG A 29 23.54 1.84 -12.67
N ALA A 30 24.71 2.49 -12.65
CA ALA A 30 25.74 2.23 -11.64
C ALA A 30 25.25 2.52 -10.21
N TYR A 31 24.44 3.58 -10.02
CA TYR A 31 23.80 3.90 -8.75
C TYR A 31 22.75 2.85 -8.35
N GLU A 32 21.94 2.37 -9.31
CA GLU A 32 20.93 1.33 -9.06
C GLU A 32 21.54 -0.04 -8.72
N VAL A 33 22.73 -0.36 -9.24
CA VAL A 33 23.45 -1.61 -8.91
C VAL A 33 24.02 -1.58 -7.49
N LYS A 34 24.47 -0.42 -7.01
CA LYS A 34 25.01 -0.29 -5.64
C LYS A 34 23.95 -0.27 -4.54
N ARG A 35 22.67 -0.02 -4.86
CA ARG A 35 21.63 -0.01 -3.83
C ARG A 35 21.18 -1.44 -3.50
N VAL A 36 21.64 -1.96 -2.38
CA VAL A 36 20.98 -3.11 -1.75
C VAL A 36 19.65 -2.60 -1.18
N ARG A 37 18.54 -3.06 -1.73
CA ARG A 37 17.21 -2.70 -1.23
C ARG A 37 16.83 -3.71 -0.16
N THR A 38 16.79 -3.27 1.09
CA THR A 38 16.30 -4.06 2.21
C THR A 38 14.85 -3.71 2.50
N PHE A 39 14.11 -4.69 3.00
CA PHE A 39 12.78 -4.44 3.54
C PHE A 39 12.89 -3.46 4.71
N GLN A 40 12.05 -2.42 4.72
CA GLN A 40 11.99 -1.48 5.82
C GLN A 40 10.82 -1.84 6.72
N GLN A 41 11.08 -2.03 8.00
CA GLN A 41 10.03 -2.41 8.96
C GLN A 41 8.94 -1.34 9.09
N SER A 42 9.27 -0.07 8.81
CA SER A 42 8.30 1.02 8.74
C SER A 42 7.20 0.78 7.70
N TRP A 43 7.42 -0.08 6.70
CA TRP A 43 6.40 -0.43 5.70
C TRP A 43 5.28 -1.30 6.26
N GLN A 44 5.49 -2.00 7.38
CA GLN A 44 4.42 -2.76 8.06
C GLN A 44 3.53 -1.86 8.92
N SER A 45 4.02 -0.67 9.30
CA SER A 45 3.23 0.29 10.08
C SER A 45 2.02 0.74 9.28
N GLY A 46 0.82 0.45 9.78
CA GLY A 46 -0.45 0.73 9.10
C GLY A 46 -0.83 -0.28 8.00
N ARG A 47 -0.03 -1.33 7.78
CA ARG A 47 -0.28 -2.38 6.79
C ARG A 47 -0.18 -3.76 7.43
N GLU A 48 -1.12 -4.06 8.34
CA GLU A 48 -1.18 -5.36 9.03
C GLU A 48 -1.31 -6.56 8.09
N TRP A 49 -1.72 -6.32 6.85
CA TRP A 49 -1.84 -7.34 5.81
C TRP A 49 -0.51 -7.70 5.13
N LEU A 50 0.54 -6.91 5.31
CA LEU A 50 1.83 -7.10 4.66
C LEU A 50 2.76 -7.93 5.55
N GLN A 51 3.09 -9.14 5.11
CA GLN A 51 4.14 -9.97 5.73
C GLN A 51 5.40 -9.95 4.89
N TYR A 52 6.55 -9.90 5.56
CA TYR A 52 7.85 -10.06 4.94
C TYR A 52 8.52 -11.29 5.52
N ASP A 53 9.02 -12.13 4.63
CA ASP A 53 9.76 -13.33 4.94
C ASP A 53 11.26 -13.07 4.69
N PRO A 54 12.10 -12.96 5.73
CA PRO A 54 13.51 -12.64 5.58
C PRO A 54 14.33 -13.79 4.97
N GLU A 55 13.88 -15.04 5.09
CA GLU A 55 14.60 -16.20 4.54
C GLU A 55 14.47 -16.23 3.02
N THR A 56 13.27 -16.00 2.50
CA THR A 56 13.00 -15.98 1.07
C THR A 56 13.14 -14.59 0.44
N GLN A 57 13.28 -13.54 1.25
CA GLN A 57 13.24 -12.13 0.86
C GLN A 57 11.97 -11.73 0.09
N LEU A 58 10.84 -12.40 0.38
CA LEU A 58 9.57 -12.17 -0.30
C LEU A 58 8.60 -11.40 0.58
N MET A 59 7.91 -10.44 -0.02
CA MET A 59 6.77 -9.77 0.58
C MET A 59 5.47 -10.43 0.12
N ARG A 60 4.60 -10.76 1.07
CA ARG A 60 3.30 -11.40 0.83
C ARG A 60 2.16 -10.58 1.42
N CYS A 61 1.02 -10.60 0.75
CA CYS A 61 -0.21 -9.99 1.25
C CYS A 61 -1.13 -11.08 1.81
N GLN A 62 -1.24 -11.13 3.14
CA GLN A 62 -2.02 -12.15 3.83
C GLN A 62 -3.51 -12.09 3.46
N LEU A 63 -4.08 -10.88 3.32
CA LEU A 63 -5.48 -10.71 2.92
C LEU A 63 -5.77 -11.25 1.52
N CYS A 64 -4.86 -11.01 0.58
CA CYS A 64 -5.03 -11.51 -0.78
C CYS A 64 -4.88 -13.03 -0.83
N ILE A 65 -3.98 -13.62 -0.03
CA ILE A 65 -3.85 -15.07 0.10
C ILE A 65 -5.13 -15.68 0.68
N GLU A 66 -5.69 -15.09 1.73
CA GLU A 66 -6.93 -15.55 2.36
C GLU A 66 -8.17 -15.42 1.46
N PHE A 67 -8.22 -14.39 0.61
CA PHE A 67 -9.38 -14.12 -0.23
C PHE A 67 -9.36 -14.89 -1.56
N TYR A 68 -8.23 -14.90 -2.27
CA TYR A 68 -8.11 -15.54 -3.59
C TYR A 68 -7.53 -16.96 -3.52
N GLY A 69 -7.00 -17.35 -2.38
CA GLY A 69 -6.31 -18.62 -2.21
C GLY A 69 -4.83 -18.59 -2.67
N PRO A 70 -4.00 -19.51 -2.16
CA PRO A 70 -2.56 -19.54 -2.43
C PRO A 70 -2.21 -19.89 -3.89
N SER A 71 -3.14 -20.51 -4.63
CA SER A 71 -2.94 -20.93 -6.03
C SER A 71 -3.29 -19.84 -7.05
N SER A 72 -3.78 -18.68 -6.61
CA SER A 72 -4.15 -17.59 -7.52
C SER A 72 -2.89 -16.96 -8.12
N ASN A 73 -2.82 -16.96 -9.46
CA ASN A 73 -1.69 -16.39 -10.21
C ASN A 73 -1.82 -14.89 -10.47
N ASP A 74 -2.99 -14.31 -10.22
CA ASP A 74 -3.32 -12.95 -10.67
C ASP A 74 -2.64 -11.86 -9.84
N ASN A 75 -2.14 -12.19 -8.65
CA ASN A 75 -1.51 -11.23 -7.75
C ASN A 75 -0.08 -11.67 -7.37
N ILE A 76 0.91 -10.87 -7.73
CA ILE A 76 2.33 -11.10 -7.42
C ILE A 76 2.55 -11.21 -5.90
N PHE A 77 1.79 -10.47 -5.11
CA PHE A 77 1.85 -10.51 -3.64
C PHE A 77 1.27 -11.78 -3.01
N ILE A 78 0.58 -12.65 -3.78
CA ILE A 78 0.16 -13.99 -3.30
C ILE A 78 1.34 -14.96 -3.39
N LYS A 79 2.06 -14.97 -4.51
CA LYS A 79 3.26 -15.80 -4.70
C LYS A 79 4.43 -15.34 -3.82
N GLY A 80 4.53 -14.02 -3.63
CA GLY A 80 5.65 -13.37 -2.98
C GLY A 80 6.38 -12.47 -3.95
N SER A 81 6.46 -11.19 -3.60
CA SER A 81 7.19 -10.19 -4.38
C SER A 81 8.60 -10.01 -3.81
N SER A 82 9.62 -10.26 -4.62
CA SER A 82 11.02 -9.93 -4.32
C SER A 82 11.35 -8.46 -4.55
N TYR A 83 10.39 -7.67 -5.06
CA TYR A 83 10.58 -6.25 -5.35
C TYR A 83 10.41 -5.41 -4.08
N LEU A 84 11.47 -5.33 -3.27
CA LEU A 84 11.53 -4.60 -1.99
C LEU A 84 11.52 -3.06 -2.22
N ARG A 85 10.37 -2.53 -2.63
CA ARG A 85 10.11 -1.10 -2.82
C ARG A 85 8.73 -0.73 -2.29
N ILE A 86 8.68 0.42 -1.61
CA ILE A 86 7.42 1.00 -1.17
C ILE A 86 6.45 1.27 -2.34
N ASP A 87 6.96 1.69 -3.50
CA ASP A 87 6.16 1.92 -4.71
C ASP A 87 5.31 0.69 -5.08
N GLY A 88 5.89 -0.51 -4.97
CA GLY A 88 5.19 -1.76 -5.28
C GLY A 88 4.10 -2.09 -4.25
N ILE A 89 4.36 -1.78 -2.98
CA ILE A 89 3.39 -1.99 -1.89
C ILE A 89 2.22 -1.00 -2.04
N GLN A 90 2.51 0.27 -2.36
CA GLN A 90 1.48 1.30 -2.60
C GLN A 90 0.64 0.98 -3.85
N LEU A 91 1.28 0.51 -4.92
CA LEU A 91 0.55 0.08 -6.11
C LEU A 91 -0.40 -1.08 -5.82
N HIS A 92 0.04 -2.04 -5.00
CA HIS A 92 -0.80 -3.14 -4.56
C HIS A 92 -1.95 -2.69 -3.67
N GLU A 93 -1.69 -1.81 -2.70
CA GLU A 93 -2.69 -1.24 -1.81
C GLU A 93 -3.83 -0.55 -2.61
N ASN A 94 -3.48 0.16 -3.68
CA ASN A 94 -4.43 0.84 -4.56
C ASN A 94 -5.08 -0.08 -5.61
N SER A 95 -4.70 -1.35 -5.68
CA SER A 95 -5.21 -2.27 -6.70
C SER A 95 -6.66 -2.71 -6.40
N PRO A 96 -7.50 -2.90 -7.43
CA PRO A 96 -8.90 -3.32 -7.23
C PRO A 96 -9.01 -4.70 -6.58
N ASN A 97 -8.03 -5.58 -6.80
CA ASN A 97 -7.99 -6.90 -6.21
C ASN A 97 -7.79 -6.82 -4.70
N HIS A 98 -6.86 -5.97 -4.24
CA HIS A 98 -6.65 -5.72 -2.83
C HIS A 98 -7.89 -5.10 -2.19
N PHE A 99 -8.50 -4.10 -2.84
CA PHE A 99 -9.72 -3.46 -2.35
C PHE A 99 -10.87 -4.47 -2.14
N LYS A 100 -11.08 -5.41 -3.08
CA LYS A 100 -12.07 -6.48 -2.93
C LYS A 100 -11.77 -7.38 -1.73
N ALA A 101 -10.51 -7.78 -1.54
CA ALA A 101 -10.10 -8.59 -0.40
C ALA A 101 -10.33 -7.87 0.93
N VAL A 102 -10.02 -6.57 1.00
CA VAL A 102 -10.27 -5.73 2.18
C VAL A 102 -11.76 -5.64 2.49
N GLN A 103 -12.60 -5.35 1.49
CA GLN A 103 -14.06 -5.30 1.67
C GLN A 103 -14.63 -6.63 2.16
N ALA A 104 -14.15 -7.75 1.61
CA ALA A 104 -14.57 -9.07 2.04
C ALA A 104 -14.17 -9.37 3.50
N LYS A 105 -12.97 -8.93 3.93
CA LYS A 105 -12.56 -9.02 5.33
C LYS A 105 -13.48 -8.20 6.24
N GLN A 106 -13.77 -6.96 5.84
CA GLN A 106 -14.66 -6.06 6.59
C GLN A 106 -16.07 -6.65 6.73
N ALA A 107 -16.64 -7.16 5.63
CA ALA A 107 -17.96 -7.79 5.63
C ALA A 107 -18.04 -9.04 6.53
N LYS A 108 -16.94 -9.80 6.65
CA LYS A 108 -16.84 -10.92 7.60
C LYS A 108 -16.78 -10.45 9.06
N SER A 109 -16.11 -9.33 9.33
CA SER A 109 -15.98 -8.77 10.68
C SER A 109 -17.22 -8.02 11.18
N THR A 110 -18.11 -7.57 10.30
CA THR A 110 -19.38 -6.97 10.72
C THR A 110 -20.32 -8.05 11.25
N PRO A 111 -20.69 -8.05 12.55
CA PRO A 111 -21.72 -8.96 13.02
C PRO A 111 -23.02 -8.63 12.28
N LYS A 112 -23.72 -9.67 11.81
CA LYS A 112 -24.95 -9.65 10.99
C LYS A 112 -26.16 -8.96 11.66
N SER A 113 -25.94 -8.15 12.69
CA SER A 113 -26.93 -7.68 13.68
C SER A 113 -27.36 -6.21 13.50
N SER A 114 -26.70 -5.40 12.67
CA SER A 114 -27.03 -3.97 12.56
C SER A 114 -27.91 -3.56 11.37
N SER A 115 -28.25 -4.47 10.45
CA SER A 115 -29.17 -4.13 9.36
C SER A 115 -30.59 -3.93 9.90
N THR A 116 -31.24 -2.81 9.56
CA THR A 116 -32.63 -2.49 9.92
C THR A 116 -33.60 -3.62 9.55
N ALA A 117 -33.35 -4.32 8.44
CA ALA A 117 -34.11 -5.50 8.01
C ALA A 117 -33.94 -6.73 8.92
N ALA A 118 -32.77 -6.91 9.55
CA ALA A 118 -32.53 -8.03 10.47
C ALA A 118 -33.18 -7.78 11.85
N LYS A 119 -33.24 -6.52 12.30
CA LYS A 119 -33.97 -6.13 13.52
C LYS A 119 -35.49 -6.30 13.38
N ALA A 120 -36.03 -6.13 12.17
CA ALA A 120 -37.47 -6.29 11.91
C ALA A 120 -37.97 -7.74 12.10
N LEU A 121 -37.13 -8.75 11.86
CA LEU A 121 -37.49 -10.17 12.01
C LEU A 121 -37.55 -10.64 13.46
N ASN A 122 -36.85 -9.97 14.39
CA ASN A 122 -36.83 -10.35 15.80
C ASN A 122 -38.02 -9.79 16.60
N ASN A 123 -38.71 -8.77 16.07
CA ASN A 123 -39.81 -8.09 16.78
C ASN A 123 -41.21 -8.64 16.41
N SER A 124 -41.30 -9.58 15.45
CA SER A 124 -42.59 -10.09 14.94
C SER A 124 -43.10 -11.36 15.62
N CYS A 125 -42.49 -11.83 16.71
CA CYS A 125 -42.85 -13.12 17.33
C CYS A 125 -43.49 -13.03 18.74
N ILE A 126 -43.86 -11.83 19.25
CA ILE A 126 -44.37 -11.71 20.63
C ILE A 126 -45.90 -11.45 20.72
N HIS A 127 -46.64 -11.26 19.63
CA HIS A 127 -48.06 -10.83 19.72
C HIS A 127 -49.11 -11.86 19.24
N SER A 128 -48.90 -13.15 19.46
CA SER A 128 -49.91 -14.18 19.15
C SER A 128 -50.28 -15.11 20.32
N LEU A 129 -50.05 -14.69 21.58
CA LEU A 129 -50.42 -15.46 22.77
C LEU A 129 -51.10 -14.62 23.87
N ILE A 130 -52.08 -13.79 23.52
CA ILE A 130 -53.05 -13.30 24.51
C ILE A 130 -54.45 -13.45 23.90
N ASN A 131 -55.24 -14.26 24.63
CA ASN A 131 -56.58 -14.81 24.38
C ASN A 131 -57.58 -13.95 23.61
#